data_AF-A0AAA9ZW33-F1
#
_entry.id   AF-A0AAA9ZW33-F1
#
_cell.length_a   1.000
_cell.length_b   1.000
_cell.length_c   1.000
_cell.angle_alpha   90.00
_cell.angle_beta   90.00
_cell.angle_gamma   90.00
#
_symmetry.space_group_name_H-M   'P 1'
#
loop_
_entity.id
_entity.type
_entity.pdbx_description
1 polymer ?
#
loop_
_entity_poly.entity_id
_entity_poly.type
_entity_poly.pdbx_seq_one_letter_code
_entity_poly.pdbx_strand_id
1 'polypeptide(L)'
;MDRLLTSTKIGILAAILIHPVPPSHALLCRQCTSLVSWDDCERATRDNLCTAQGVSASHLGWLHDNPSLQVGNHSRFACFKYVARVNRRNDKGLTTVYSRGCTFAINDFCGGWKPSVAVKACDVCSDREMCNGSGTRSFSFARWIWMLPLLGVTFHR
;
A
#
# COMPACT_ATOMS: atom_id res chain seq x y z
N MET A 1 -52.77 -46.58 -24.14
CA MET A 1 -52.07 -47.75 -23.58
C MET A 1 -50.98 -48.09 -24.58
N ASP A 2 -49.69 -47.84 -24.40
CA ASP A 2 -48.92 -47.48 -23.23
C ASP A 2 -47.63 -46.74 -23.65
N ARG A 3 -47.10 -46.01 -22.67
CA ARG A 3 -45.89 -45.20 -22.68
C ARG A 3 -44.63 -46.02 -23.03
N LEU A 4 -43.58 -45.39 -23.56
CA LEU A 4 -42.36 -45.12 -22.79
C LEU A 4 -41.30 -44.37 -23.60
N LEU A 5 -40.88 -43.24 -23.01
CA LEU A 5 -39.81 -42.34 -23.41
C LEU A 5 -38.50 -43.09 -23.72
N THR A 6 -37.98 -42.94 -24.93
CA THR A 6 -36.59 -43.24 -25.26
C THR A 6 -35.70 -42.06 -24.87
N SER A 7 -35.24 -42.14 -23.62
CA SER A 7 -34.00 -41.60 -23.05
C SER A 7 -33.11 -40.75 -23.98
N THR A 8 -33.31 -39.44 -23.95
CA THR A 8 -32.37 -38.45 -24.51
C THR A 8 -31.17 -38.37 -23.58
N LYS A 9 -30.02 -38.93 -23.98
CA LYS A 9 -28.75 -38.74 -23.25
C LYS A 9 -28.33 -37.27 -23.36
N ILE A 10 -28.64 -36.49 -22.32
CA ILE A 10 -28.14 -35.13 -22.16
C ILE A 10 -26.66 -35.25 -21.78
N GLY A 11 -25.79 -35.09 -22.78
CA GLY A 11 -24.36 -34.90 -22.55
C GLY A 11 -24.16 -33.57 -21.83
N ILE A 12 -23.85 -33.63 -20.54
CA ILE A 12 -23.49 -32.45 -19.74
C ILE A 12 -22.11 -31.99 -20.24
N LEU A 13 -22.10 -31.08 -21.21
CA LEU A 13 -20.92 -30.30 -21.56
C LEU A 13 -20.62 -29.37 -20.38
N ALA A 14 -19.71 -29.81 -19.52
CA ALA A 14 -19.13 -28.95 -18.49
C ALA A 14 -18.32 -27.86 -19.20
N ALA A 15 -18.93 -26.70 -19.44
CA ALA A 15 -18.21 -25.50 -19.82
C ALA A 15 -17.34 -25.10 -18.62
N ILE A 16 -16.04 -25.43 -18.70
CA ILE A 16 -15.04 -24.93 -17.77
C ILE A 16 -14.98 -23.42 -18.00
N LEU A 17 -15.68 -22.66 -17.16
CA LEU A 17 -15.48 -21.23 -17.01
C LEU A 17 -14.07 -21.04 -16.45
N ILE A 18 -13.09 -20.92 -17.35
CA ILE A 18 -11.77 -20.38 -17.03
C ILE A 18 -12.04 -18.96 -16.59
N HIS A 19 -12.19 -18.76 -15.27
CA HIS A 19 -12.19 -17.42 -14.71
C HIS A 19 -10.81 -16.86 -15.03
N PRO A 20 -10.69 -15.77 -15.81
CA PRO A 20 -9.41 -15.10 -15.92
C PRO A 20 -9.05 -14.68 -14.50
N VAL A 21 -8.07 -15.37 -13.91
CA VAL A 21 -7.38 -14.85 -12.73
C VAL A 21 -6.94 -13.46 -13.16
N PRO A 22 -7.45 -12.37 -12.56
CA PRO A 22 -7.01 -11.05 -12.93
C PRO A 22 -5.48 -11.08 -12.80
N PRO A 23 -4.75 -10.64 -13.84
CA PRO A 23 -3.30 -10.70 -13.83
C PRO A 23 -2.85 -10.13 -12.49
N SER A 24 -1.97 -10.81 -11.77
CA SER A 24 -1.31 -10.24 -10.60
C SER A 24 -0.75 -8.90 -11.08
N HIS A 25 -1.45 -7.81 -10.79
CA HIS A 25 -1.20 -6.54 -11.46
C HIS A 25 0.25 -6.20 -11.15
N ALA A 26 1.07 -6.16 -12.19
CA ALA A 26 2.46 -5.75 -12.12
C ALA A 26 2.48 -4.31 -11.62
N LEU A 27 2.58 -4.12 -10.29
CA LEU A 27 2.54 -2.81 -9.68
C LEU A 27 3.89 -2.14 -9.88
N LEU A 28 3.87 -0.95 -10.47
CA LEU A 28 5.03 -0.11 -10.67
C LEU A 28 4.98 1.02 -9.65
N CYS A 29 5.97 1.06 -8.76
CA CYS A 29 6.10 2.11 -7.76
C CYS A 29 7.32 2.97 -8.07
N ARG A 30 7.20 4.28 -7.84
CA ARG A 30 8.36 5.16 -7.74
C ARG A 30 9.20 4.75 -6.53
N GLN A 31 10.48 4.52 -6.74
CA GLN A 31 11.42 4.16 -5.69
C GLN A 31 12.53 5.20 -5.57
N CYS A 32 12.74 5.68 -4.34
CA CYS A 32 13.88 6.52 -4.00
C CYS A 32 14.12 6.48 -2.48
N THR A 33 15.32 6.87 -2.06
CA THR A 33 15.63 7.13 -0.66
C THR A 33 16.61 8.29 -0.57
N SER A 34 16.34 9.26 0.30
CA SER A 34 17.23 10.40 0.57
C SER A 34 17.30 10.69 2.07
N LEU A 35 18.44 11.23 2.50
CA LEU A 35 18.66 11.76 3.84
C LEU A 35 18.55 13.29 3.90
N VAL A 36 18.27 13.92 2.76
CA VAL A 36 18.30 15.38 2.60
C VAL A 36 16.88 15.95 2.53
N SER A 37 16.09 15.50 1.55
CA SER A 37 14.73 16.03 1.30
C SER A 37 13.91 15.12 0.39
N TRP A 38 12.62 15.41 0.26
CA TRP A 38 11.78 14.81 -0.77
C TRP A 38 12.23 15.17 -2.18
N ASP A 39 12.58 16.44 -2.45
CA ASP A 39 13.02 16.88 -3.78
C ASP A 39 14.27 16.11 -4.24
N ASP A 40 15.19 15.84 -3.31
CA ASP A 40 16.38 15.03 -3.59
C ASP A 40 16.03 13.57 -3.90
N CYS A 41 15.10 12.99 -3.14
CA CYS A 41 14.56 11.66 -3.42
C CYS A 41 13.89 11.63 -4.82
N GLU A 42 13.08 12.65 -5.14
CA GLU A 42 12.31 12.73 -6.38
C GLU A 42 13.20 12.91 -7.62
N ARG A 43 14.30 13.65 -7.51
CA ARG A 43 15.31 13.75 -8.59
C ARG A 43 15.97 12.41 -8.93
N ALA A 44 16.17 11.55 -7.93
CA ALA A 44 16.80 10.24 -8.11
C ALA A 44 15.78 9.10 -8.35
N THR A 45 14.48 9.43 -8.45
CA THR A 45 13.42 8.42 -8.50
C THR A 45 13.44 7.62 -9.80
N ARG A 46 13.15 6.33 -9.66
CA ARG A 46 12.90 5.42 -10.80
C ARG A 46 11.59 4.67 -10.57
N ASP A 47 10.83 4.47 -11.65
CA ASP A 47 9.69 3.56 -11.64
C ASP A 47 10.23 2.12 -11.66
N ASN A 48 9.98 1.36 -10.59
CA ASN A 48 10.45 -0.01 -10.44
C ASN A 48 9.27 -0.98 -10.32
N LEU A 49 9.39 -2.11 -11.00
CA LEU A 49 8.41 -3.20 -10.90
C LEU A 49 8.52 -3.85 -9.52
N CYS A 50 7.41 -3.91 -8.79
CA CYS A 50 7.37 -4.60 -7.51
C CYS A 50 7.51 -6.11 -7.73
N THR A 51 8.51 -6.69 -7.08
CA THR A 51 8.77 -8.13 -7.08
C THR A 51 8.89 -8.62 -5.65
N ALA A 52 8.54 -9.89 -5.41
CA ALA A 52 8.63 -10.47 -4.08
C ALA A 52 10.07 -10.48 -3.54
N GLN A 53 11.03 -10.72 -4.43
CA GLN A 53 12.45 -10.65 -4.12
C GLN A 53 12.88 -9.24 -3.74
N GLY A 54 12.49 -8.22 -4.51
CA GLY A 54 12.84 -6.82 -4.24
C GLY A 54 12.25 -6.32 -2.92
N VAL A 55 10.97 -6.61 -2.67
CA VAL A 55 10.32 -6.24 -1.40
C VAL A 55 10.96 -6.96 -0.22
N SER A 56 11.18 -8.28 -0.32
CA SER A 56 11.81 -9.04 0.76
C SER A 56 13.22 -8.54 1.07
N ALA A 57 14.04 -8.25 0.05
CA ALA A 57 15.36 -7.69 0.25
C ALA A 57 15.32 -6.33 0.97
N SER A 58 14.35 -5.47 0.61
CA SER A 58 14.15 -4.19 1.30
C SER A 58 13.69 -4.37 2.75
N HIS A 59 12.72 -5.27 3.00
CA HIS A 59 12.21 -5.56 4.34
C HIS A 59 13.29 -6.15 5.24
N LEU A 60 14.14 -7.06 4.73
CA LEU A 60 15.30 -7.60 5.46
C LEU A 60 16.21 -6.48 5.97
N GLY A 61 16.45 -5.44 5.17
CA GLY A 61 17.25 -4.28 5.57
C GLY A 61 16.63 -3.43 6.69
N TRP A 62 15.32 -3.58 6.94
CA TRP A 62 14.57 -2.82 7.93
C TRP A 62 14.04 -3.66 9.09
N LEU A 63 14.19 -4.99 9.08
CA LEU A 63 13.71 -5.87 10.14
C LEU A 63 14.25 -5.51 11.53
N HIS A 64 15.47 -4.97 11.60
CA HIS A 64 16.01 -4.47 12.86
C HIS A 64 15.15 -3.34 13.44
N ASP A 65 14.65 -2.43 12.60
CA ASP A 65 13.89 -1.26 13.00
C ASP A 65 12.39 -1.49 13.02
N ASN A 66 11.90 -2.41 12.18
CA ASN A 66 10.51 -2.81 12.09
C ASN A 66 10.40 -4.33 11.92
N PRO A 67 10.31 -5.08 13.04
CA PRO A 67 10.24 -6.54 13.00
C PRO A 67 8.89 -7.08 12.51
N SER A 68 7.86 -6.24 12.31
CA SER A 68 6.58 -6.70 11.77
C SER A 68 6.60 -6.88 10.25
N LEU A 69 7.64 -6.37 9.57
CA LEU A 69 7.77 -6.46 8.13
C LEU A 69 7.88 -7.91 7.67
N GLN A 70 6.94 -8.34 6.84
CA GLN A 70 6.92 -9.70 6.32
C GLN A 70 7.97 -9.90 5.23
N VAL A 71 8.65 -11.05 5.23
CA VAL A 71 9.59 -11.46 4.17
C VAL A 71 9.09 -12.77 3.57
N GLY A 72 9.25 -12.95 2.25
CA GLY A 72 8.82 -14.17 1.58
C GLY A 72 8.36 -13.97 0.14
N ASN A 73 7.64 -14.95 -0.38
CA ASN A 73 7.19 -14.96 -1.77
C ASN A 73 5.71 -14.60 -1.88
N HIS A 74 5.36 -13.34 -1.58
CA HIS A 74 3.99 -12.85 -1.73
C HIS A 74 3.77 -12.22 -3.11
N SER A 75 2.54 -12.33 -3.63
CA SER A 75 2.18 -11.91 -5.00
C SER A 75 1.41 -10.60 -5.08
N ARG A 76 1.02 -10.00 -3.95
CA ARG A 76 0.29 -8.73 -3.90
C ARG A 76 1.15 -7.64 -3.32
N PHE A 77 1.22 -6.52 -4.03
CA PHE A 77 2.09 -5.39 -3.72
C PHE A 77 1.28 -4.12 -3.46
N ALA A 78 1.91 -3.20 -2.74
CA ALA A 78 1.46 -1.83 -2.53
C ALA A 78 2.69 -0.91 -2.64
N CYS A 79 2.49 0.38 -2.91
CA CYS A 79 3.55 1.37 -2.76
C CYS A 79 3.45 2.03 -1.39
N PHE A 80 4.58 2.41 -0.82
CA PHE A 80 4.64 3.23 0.39
C PHE A 80 5.32 4.58 0.09
N LYS A 81 4.98 5.59 0.89
CA LYS A 81 5.70 6.86 1.01
C LYS A 81 5.92 7.13 2.49
N TYR A 82 7.16 7.31 2.90
CA TYR A 82 7.56 7.26 4.31
C TYR A 82 8.59 8.34 4.63
N VAL A 83 8.39 9.02 5.76
CA VAL A 83 9.35 9.92 6.39
C VAL A 83 9.47 9.57 7.86
N ALA A 84 10.70 9.39 8.32
CA ALA A 84 10.98 9.19 9.73
C ALA A 84 12.33 9.75 10.15
N ARG A 85 12.51 9.92 11.46
CA ARG A 85 13.81 10.21 12.06
C ARG A 85 14.37 8.93 12.65
N VAL A 86 15.57 8.54 12.21
CA VAL A 86 16.28 7.33 12.65
C VAL A 86 17.61 7.71 13.28
N ASN A 87 18.04 6.95 14.27
CA ASN A 87 19.41 7.02 14.78
C ASN A 87 20.26 5.98 14.05
N ARG A 88 21.02 6.41 13.03
CA ARG A 88 21.73 5.48 12.13
C ARG A 88 23.16 5.16 12.58
N ARG A 89 23.75 5.97 13.47
CA ARG A 89 25.18 5.90 13.83
C ARG A 89 25.40 5.74 15.34
N ASN A 90 24.35 5.53 16.14
CA ASN A 90 24.40 5.48 17.61
C ASN A 90 25.04 6.73 18.27
N ASP A 91 25.28 7.77 17.49
CA ASP A 91 25.60 9.12 17.91
C ASP A 91 24.28 9.86 18.21
N LYS A 92 24.33 10.94 18.98
CA LYS A 92 23.14 11.65 19.47
C LYS A 92 22.30 12.33 18.37
N GLY A 93 22.59 12.07 17.08
CA GLY A 93 21.98 12.71 15.92
C GLY A 93 20.87 11.87 15.30
N LEU A 94 19.64 12.38 15.35
CA LEU A 94 18.52 11.84 14.58
C LEU A 94 18.56 12.36 13.14
N THR A 95 18.73 11.47 12.17
CA THR A 95 18.70 11.80 10.74
C THR A 95 17.30 11.55 10.16
N THR A 96 16.78 12.50 9.40
CA THR A 96 15.51 12.32 8.68
C THR A 96 15.75 11.51 7.40
N VAL A 97 14.98 10.45 7.21
CA VAL A 97 14.96 9.61 6.01
C VAL A 97 13.66 9.87 5.27
N TYR A 98 13.78 10.11 3.96
CA TYR A 98 12.67 10.22 3.01
C TYR A 98 12.75 9.00 2.09
N SER A 99 11.70 8.19 2.02
CA SER A 99 11.73 6.97 1.20
C SER A 99 10.37 6.65 0.61
N ARG A 100 10.37 6.13 -0.61
CA ARG A 100 9.20 5.48 -1.23
C ARG A 100 9.64 4.25 -2.00
N GLY A 101 8.73 3.31 -2.18
CA GLY A 101 9.02 2.07 -2.88
C GLY A 101 7.88 1.08 -2.76
N CYS A 102 8.20 -0.20 -3.00
CA CYS A 102 7.25 -1.30 -2.93
C CYS A 102 7.24 -1.94 -1.53
N THR A 103 6.06 -2.37 -1.09
CA THR A 103 5.86 -3.28 0.05
C THR A 103 4.83 -4.35 -0.32
N PHE A 104 4.63 -5.34 0.55
CA PHE A 104 3.59 -6.34 0.37
C PHE A 104 2.24 -5.77 0.80
N ALA A 105 1.18 -6.03 0.03
CA ALA A 105 -0.16 -5.53 0.35
C ALA A 105 -0.76 -6.14 1.63
N ILE A 106 -0.28 -7.32 2.05
CA ILE A 106 -0.66 -7.97 3.31
C ILE A 106 0.01 -7.32 4.52
N ASN A 107 1.04 -6.51 4.31
CA ASN A 107 1.85 -5.94 5.38
C ASN A 107 1.33 -4.56 5.77
N ASP A 108 1.12 -4.33 7.08
CA ASP A 108 0.97 -2.97 7.60
C ASP A 108 2.35 -2.32 7.69
N PHE A 109 2.75 -1.64 6.62
CA PHE A 109 4.07 -1.01 6.53
C PHE A 109 4.24 0.19 7.47
N CYS A 110 3.17 0.90 7.79
CA CYS A 110 3.23 2.08 8.65
C CYS A 110 3.22 1.73 10.15
N GLY A 111 2.79 0.52 10.50
CA GLY A 111 2.87 -0.05 11.84
C GLY A 111 4.17 -0.80 12.13
N GLY A 112 4.36 -1.17 13.40
CA GLY A 112 5.43 -2.07 13.85
C GLY A 112 6.84 -1.48 14.00
N TRP A 113 7.05 -0.22 13.60
CA TRP A 113 8.31 0.48 13.80
C TRP A 113 8.66 0.61 15.30
N LYS A 114 9.91 0.32 15.64
CA LYS A 114 10.44 0.48 17.00
C LYS A 114 10.37 1.94 17.46
N PRO A 115 10.28 2.20 18.78
CA PRO A 115 10.29 3.56 19.33
C PRO A 115 11.53 4.40 18.98
N SER A 116 12.65 3.75 18.64
CA SER A 116 13.87 4.41 18.16
C SER A 116 13.70 5.05 16.78
N VAL A 117 12.64 4.71 16.05
CA VAL A 117 12.28 5.26 14.75
C VAL A 117 11.07 6.16 14.91
N ALA A 118 11.29 7.46 14.89
CA ALA A 118 10.21 8.44 14.99
C ALA A 118 9.59 8.68 13.62
N VAL A 119 8.60 7.86 13.25
CA VAL A 119 7.80 8.02 12.03
C VAL A 119 7.06 9.36 12.07
N LYS A 120 7.20 10.15 11.01
CA LYS A 120 6.59 11.48 10.87
C LYS A 120 5.42 11.49 9.91
N ALA A 121 5.55 10.77 8.80
CA ALA A 121 4.49 10.57 7.82
C ALA A 121 4.68 9.20 7.19
N CYS A 122 3.59 8.48 6.96
CA CYS A 122 3.61 7.20 6.29
C CYS A 122 2.27 6.98 5.60
N ASP A 123 2.33 6.69 4.30
CA ASP A 123 1.18 6.40 3.46
C ASP A 123 1.44 5.10 2.69
N VAL A 124 0.39 4.29 2.53
CA VAL A 124 0.40 3.07 1.71
C VAL A 124 -0.78 3.13 0.75
N CYS A 125 -0.54 2.74 -0.51
CA CYS A 125 -1.53 2.79 -1.57
C CYS A 125 -1.34 1.60 -2.53
N SER A 126 -2.45 1.11 -3.07
CA SER A 126 -2.50 -0.10 -3.91
C SER A 126 -2.59 0.20 -5.41
N ASP A 127 -2.73 1.47 -5.78
CA ASP A 127 -2.95 1.93 -7.14
C ASP A 127 -1.83 2.88 -7.61
N ARG A 128 -1.31 2.62 -8.82
CA ARG A 128 -0.16 3.33 -9.38
C ARG A 128 -0.38 4.84 -9.49
N GLU A 129 -1.61 5.27 -9.76
CA GLU A 129 -1.93 6.68 -9.99
C GLU A 129 -2.00 7.47 -8.67
N MET A 130 -2.63 6.97 -7.61
CA MET A 130 -2.65 7.68 -6.31
C MET A 130 -1.28 7.66 -5.62
N CYS A 131 -0.47 6.61 -5.81
CA CYS A 131 0.86 6.53 -5.20
C CYS A 131 1.89 7.50 -5.79
N ASN A 132 1.72 7.88 -7.06
CA ASN A 132 2.68 8.72 -7.79
C ASN A 132 2.28 10.20 -7.82
N GLY A 133 1.11 10.55 -7.27
CA GLY A 133 0.68 11.93 -7.12
C GLY A 133 1.61 12.71 -6.19
N SER A 134 2.02 13.90 -6.62
CA SER A 134 2.70 14.89 -5.79
C SER A 134 1.70 15.44 -4.75
N GLY A 135 1.53 14.74 -3.64
CA GLY A 135 0.96 15.21 -2.38
C GLY A 135 -0.29 16.10 -2.46
N THR A 136 -1.46 15.51 -2.18
CA THR A 136 -2.50 16.04 -1.27
C THR A 136 -3.71 15.11 -1.32
N ARG A 137 -3.65 14.02 -0.56
CA ARG A 137 -4.88 13.45 -0.01
C ARG A 137 -4.73 13.42 1.49
N SER A 138 -5.14 14.54 2.08
CA SER A 138 -5.54 14.61 3.47
C SER A 138 -6.38 13.36 3.76
N PHE A 139 -5.92 12.49 4.65
CA PHE A 139 -6.83 11.57 5.33
C PHE A 139 -7.82 12.47 6.06
N SER A 140 -8.98 12.71 5.45
CA SER A 140 -10.09 13.31 6.17
C SER A 140 -10.60 12.23 7.11
N PHE A 141 -10.01 12.19 8.31
CA PHE A 141 -10.67 11.69 9.51
C PHE A 141 -11.84 12.63 9.85
N ALA A 142 -12.79 12.77 8.93
CA ALA A 142 -14.16 13.11 9.23
C ALA A 142 -14.94 11.86 8.84
N ARG A 143 -14.77 10.74 9.57
CA ARG A 143 -15.60 10.46 10.75
C ARG A 143 -16.87 11.30 10.66
N TRP A 144 -17.88 10.71 10.05
CA TRP A 144 -19.25 11.15 10.00
C TRP A 144 -19.68 11.73 11.36
N ILE A 145 -19.43 13.03 11.55
CA ILE A 145 -19.97 13.81 12.63
C ILE A 145 -21.33 14.25 12.10
N TRP A 146 -22.32 13.49 12.54
CA TRP A 146 -23.69 13.92 12.82
C TRP A 146 -24.29 14.93 11.84
N MET A 147 -25.17 14.43 10.97
CA MET A 147 -26.32 15.21 10.54
C MET A 147 -27.11 15.62 11.80
N LEU A 148 -26.88 16.84 12.27
CA LEU A 148 -27.77 17.55 13.17
C LEU A 148 -28.27 18.78 12.41
N PRO A 149 -29.60 18.95 12.29
CA PRO A 149 -30.16 20.01 11.47
C PRO A 149 -29.97 21.37 12.15
N LEU A 150 -29.55 22.31 11.32
CA LEU A 150 -29.59 23.77 11.44
C LEU A 150 -30.65 24.29 12.45
N LEU A 151 -30.20 24.71 13.63
CA LEU A 151 -30.92 25.72 14.42
C LEU A 151 -30.55 27.09 13.84
N GLY A 152 -31.56 27.75 13.30
CA GLY A 152 -31.47 29.13 12.81
C GLY A 152 -31.17 30.10 13.94
N VAL A 153 -30.17 30.94 13.73
CA VAL A 153 -30.00 32.20 14.45
C VAL A 153 -29.69 33.26 13.40
N THR A 154 -30.71 34.03 13.04
CA THR A 154 -30.58 35.29 12.30
C THR A 154 -29.97 36.33 13.22
N PHE A 155 -28.83 36.86 12.81
CA PHE A 155 -28.17 38.01 13.43
C PHE A 155 -28.94 39.28 13.02
N HIS A 156 -29.49 40.02 13.98
CA HIS A 156 -29.92 41.41 13.79
C HIS A 156 -29.20 42.30 14.79
N ARG A 157 -28.79 43.45 14.26
CA ARG A 157 -27.92 44.50 14.80
C ARG A 157 -28.35 45.06 16.16
#